data_AF-A0A817MHN5-F1
#
_entry.id   AF-A0A817MHN5-F1
#
_cell.length_a   1.000
_cell.length_b   1.000
_cell.length_c   1.000
_cell.angle_alpha   90.00
_cell.angle_beta   90.00
_cell.angle_gamma   90.00
#
_symmetry.space_group_name_H-M   'P 1'
#
loop_
_entity.id
_entity.type
_entity.pdbx_description
1 polymer ?
#
loop_
_entity_poly.entity_id
_entity_poly.type
_entity_poly.pdbx_seq_one_letter_code
_entity_poly.pdbx_strand_id
1 'polypeptide(L)'
;MDTINYYPSDTTISGLLFSNYTSEEIRRLSVKELTSSSAIDRLGAPVSGGPYDLALGPFDKNDRCFTCGQGFVACPGHLGHISLVLPVYNPVFFRNLVNVLRGCCLHCHTIQCSNAEKYLFSMQMLYLKHGQTNEIDNLQSIYKTWILERKSLDTFYENINE
;
A
#
# COMPACT_ATOMS: atom_id res chain seq x y z
N MET A 1 -23.10 -36.91 -15.00
CA MET A 1 -22.81 -36.61 -13.57
C MET A 1 -21.31 -36.54 -13.52
N ASP A 2 -20.77 -35.36 -13.82
CA ASP A 2 -19.35 -35.22 -14.12
C ASP A 2 -18.60 -35.05 -12.81
N THR A 3 -17.77 -36.04 -12.51
CA THR A 3 -16.83 -36.06 -11.41
C THR A 3 -15.80 -34.95 -11.63
N ILE A 4 -15.97 -33.83 -10.94
CA ILE A 4 -14.91 -32.82 -10.81
C ILE A 4 -13.79 -33.50 -10.02
N ASN A 5 -12.69 -33.79 -10.69
CA ASN A 5 -11.46 -34.29 -10.07
C ASN A 5 -10.96 -33.25 -9.07
N TYR A 6 -11.27 -33.46 -7.80
CA TYR A 6 -10.69 -32.75 -6.66
C TYR A 6 -9.23 -33.20 -6.53
N TYR A 7 -8.31 -32.43 -7.10
CA TYR A 7 -6.89 -32.56 -6.77
C TYR A 7 -6.66 -31.89 -5.41
N PRO A 8 -6.30 -32.62 -4.34
CA PRO A 8 -5.89 -32.00 -3.10
C PRO A 8 -4.52 -31.38 -3.34
N SER A 9 -4.49 -30.09 -3.66
CA SER A 9 -3.30 -29.30 -3.39
C SER A 9 -3.23 -29.15 -1.88
N ASP A 10 -2.38 -29.94 -1.21
CA ASP A 10 -2.04 -29.83 0.23
C ASP A 10 -1.27 -28.53 0.52
N THR A 11 -1.77 -27.42 0.00
CA THR A 11 -1.17 -26.10 0.16
C THR A 11 -1.78 -25.48 1.40
N THR A 12 -1.03 -25.49 2.49
CA THR A 12 -1.40 -24.78 3.72
C THR A 12 -0.89 -23.34 3.65
N ILE A 13 -1.68 -22.40 4.13
CA ILE A 13 -1.31 -20.98 4.18
C ILE A 13 -0.25 -20.81 5.27
N SER A 14 0.97 -20.42 4.89
CA SER A 14 2.10 -20.23 5.81
C SER A 14 2.13 -18.85 6.47
N GLY A 15 1.49 -17.84 5.87
CA GLY A 15 1.46 -16.48 6.38
C GLY A 15 0.73 -15.51 5.45
N LEU A 16 0.51 -14.30 5.93
CA LEU A 16 -0.15 -13.22 5.20
C LEU A 16 0.77 -11.99 5.13
N LEU A 17 0.91 -11.43 3.93
CA LEU A 17 1.62 -10.18 3.69
C LEU A 17 0.62 -9.10 3.32
N PHE A 18 0.67 -7.97 4.00
CA PHE A 18 -0.17 -6.82 3.70
C PHE A 18 0.58 -5.85 2.77
N SER A 19 -0.08 -5.44 1.70
CA SER A 19 0.44 -4.45 0.76
C SER A 19 -0.72 -3.70 0.10
N ASN A 20 -0.40 -2.60 -0.60
CA ASN A 20 -1.36 -1.86 -1.40
C ASN A 20 -1.25 -2.28 -2.86
N TYR A 21 -2.38 -2.33 -3.56
CA TYR A 21 -2.36 -2.50 -5.01
C TYR A 21 -1.86 -1.24 -5.71
N THR A 22 -0.99 -1.44 -6.70
CA THR A 22 -0.64 -0.43 -7.69
C THR A 22 -1.78 -0.27 -8.71
N SER A 23 -1.81 0.88 -9.40
CA SER A 23 -2.80 1.11 -10.47
C SER A 23 -2.72 0.05 -11.58
N GLU A 24 -1.52 -0.47 -11.86
CA GLU A 24 -1.33 -1.52 -12.86
C GLU A 24 -1.88 -2.86 -12.41
N GLU A 25 -1.66 -3.24 -11.14
CA GLU A 25 -2.23 -4.46 -10.58
C GLU A 25 -3.75 -4.42 -10.55
N ILE A 26 -4.34 -3.27 -10.20
CA ILE A 26 -5.80 -3.09 -10.24
C ILE A 26 -6.33 -3.31 -11.66
N ARG A 27 -5.69 -2.71 -12.68
CA ARG A 27 -6.11 -2.89 -14.07
C ARG A 27 -5.98 -4.33 -14.55
N ARG A 28 -4.90 -5.02 -14.17
CA ARG A 28 -4.67 -6.42 -14.52
C ARG A 28 -5.67 -7.37 -13.85
N LEU A 29 -6.07 -7.08 -12.61
CA LEU A 29 -7.07 -7.86 -11.88
C LEU A 29 -8.50 -7.53 -12.33
N SER A 30 -8.70 -6.32 -12.87
CA SER A 30 -10.02 -5.86 -13.25
C SER A 30 -10.44 -6.40 -14.62
N VAL A 31 -11.68 -6.88 -14.68
CA VAL A 31 -12.27 -7.38 -15.93
C VAL A 31 -12.95 -6.27 -16.74
N LYS A 32 -13.27 -5.14 -16.10
CA LYS A 32 -14.00 -4.03 -16.73
C LYS A 32 -13.82 -2.72 -15.97
N GLU A 33 -13.74 -1.63 -16.74
CA GLU A 33 -13.84 -0.27 -16.23
C GLU A 33 -15.31 0.15 -16.10
N LEU A 34 -15.68 0.72 -14.95
CA LEU A 34 -17.01 1.24 -14.68
C LEU A 34 -17.08 2.73 -15.00
N THR A 35 -17.96 3.09 -15.93
CA THR A 35 -18.09 4.45 -16.48
C THR A 35 -19.44 5.09 -16.18
N SER A 36 -20.44 4.30 -15.79
CA SER A 36 -21.80 4.77 -15.51
C SER A 36 -22.05 4.79 -14.00
N SER A 37 -22.66 5.88 -13.51
CA SER A 37 -23.15 5.96 -12.13
C SER A 37 -24.51 5.30 -11.93
N SER A 38 -25.23 5.04 -13.02
CA SER A 38 -26.54 4.38 -12.97
C SER A 38 -26.37 2.88 -12.82
N ALA A 39 -27.03 2.29 -11.83
CA ALA A 39 -26.94 0.87 -11.54
C ALA A 39 -27.93 0.04 -12.36
N ILE A 40 -29.16 0.54 -12.48
CA ILE A 40 -30.30 -0.15 -13.10
C ILE A 40 -31.02 0.84 -14.02
N ASP A 41 -31.51 0.35 -15.16
CA ASP A 41 -32.29 1.13 -16.10
C ASP A 41 -33.77 1.23 -15.71
N ARG A 42 -34.59 1.88 -16.54
CA ARG A 42 -36.03 2.05 -16.28
C ARG A 42 -36.84 0.75 -16.36
N LEU A 43 -36.27 -0.30 -16.97
CA LEU A 43 -36.90 -1.60 -17.15
C LEU A 43 -36.51 -2.59 -16.03
N GLY A 44 -35.63 -2.17 -15.10
CA GLY A 44 -35.16 -3.02 -14.02
C GLY A 44 -33.91 -3.85 -14.37
N ALA A 45 -33.30 -3.62 -15.54
CA ALA A 45 -32.11 -4.33 -15.98
C ALA A 45 -30.82 -3.61 -15.57
N PRO A 46 -29.72 -4.34 -15.28
CA PRO A 46 -28.44 -3.72 -14.94
C PRO A 46 -27.88 -2.92 -16.12
N VAL A 47 -27.41 -1.70 -15.83
CA VAL A 47 -26.81 -0.81 -16.84
C VAL A 47 -25.38 -1.26 -17.16
N SER A 48 -25.03 -1.33 -18.44
CA SER A 48 -23.64 -1.63 -18.80
C SER A 48 -22.69 -0.49 -18.42
N GLY A 49 -21.54 -0.86 -17.85
CA GLY A 49 -20.58 0.05 -17.25
C GLY A 49 -21.02 0.59 -15.89
N GLY A 50 -22.18 0.16 -15.38
CA GLY A 50 -22.66 0.47 -14.04
C GLY A 50 -22.15 -0.53 -12.98
N PRO A 51 -22.39 -0.25 -11.68
CA PRO A 51 -21.94 -1.11 -10.58
C PRO A 51 -22.51 -2.55 -10.60
N TYR A 52 -23.61 -2.80 -11.31
CA TYR A 52 -24.19 -4.15 -11.49
C TYR A 52 -23.97 -4.73 -12.88
N ASP A 53 -22.95 -4.26 -13.61
CA ASP A 53 -22.63 -4.81 -14.93
C ASP A 53 -22.37 -6.33 -14.88
N LEU A 54 -22.98 -7.08 -15.81
CA LEU A 54 -22.92 -8.55 -15.84
C LEU A 54 -21.51 -9.12 -16.04
N ALA A 55 -20.54 -8.31 -16.47
CA ALA A 55 -19.12 -8.69 -16.47
C ALA A 55 -18.57 -8.91 -15.05
N LEU A 56 -19.11 -8.21 -14.05
CA LEU A 56 -18.69 -8.35 -12.65
C LEU A 56 -19.33 -9.57 -11.96
N GLY A 57 -20.44 -10.08 -12.52
CA GLY A 57 -21.16 -11.23 -12.02
C GLY A 57 -22.65 -11.17 -12.39
N PRO A 58 -23.39 -12.26 -12.19
CA PRO A 58 -24.84 -12.28 -12.43
C PRO A 58 -25.57 -11.37 -11.45
N PHE A 59 -26.48 -10.53 -11.94
CA PHE A 59 -27.30 -9.66 -11.10
C PHE A 59 -28.48 -10.43 -10.47
N ASP A 60 -29.12 -11.31 -11.25
CA ASP A 60 -30.17 -12.22 -10.79
C ASP A 60 -29.84 -13.70 -11.08
N LYS A 61 -30.63 -14.62 -10.53
CA LYS A 61 -30.51 -16.07 -10.67
C LYS A 61 -30.57 -16.57 -12.11
N ASN A 62 -31.28 -15.84 -12.97
CA ASN A 62 -31.44 -16.18 -14.39
C ASN A 62 -30.31 -15.62 -15.27
N ASP A 63 -29.51 -14.69 -14.73
CA ASP A 63 -28.43 -14.07 -15.47
C ASP A 63 -27.19 -14.97 -15.52
N ARG A 64 -26.33 -14.70 -16.50
CA ARG A 64 -25.02 -15.31 -16.63
C ARG A 64 -23.95 -14.24 -16.65
N CYS A 65 -22.84 -14.52 -15.99
CA CYS A 65 -21.70 -13.63 -15.97
C CYS A 65 -21.07 -13.55 -17.36
N PHE A 66 -20.78 -12.34 -17.84
CA PHE A 66 -20.15 -12.15 -19.15
C PHE A 66 -18.66 -12.51 -19.16
N THR A 67 -18.03 -12.57 -17.99
CA THR A 67 -16.61 -12.92 -17.86
C THR A 67 -16.39 -14.44 -17.79
N CYS A 68 -17.08 -15.13 -16.88
CA CYS A 68 -16.88 -16.59 -16.69
C CYS A 68 -17.99 -17.46 -17.28
N GLY A 69 -19.09 -16.89 -17.77
CA GLY A 69 -20.23 -17.63 -18.32
C GLY A 69 -21.09 -18.36 -17.29
N GLN A 70 -20.72 -18.33 -16.02
CA GLN A 70 -21.42 -19.03 -14.94
C GLN A 70 -22.68 -18.29 -14.49
N GLY A 71 -23.66 -19.05 -14.00
CA GLY A 71 -24.85 -18.50 -13.35
C GLY A 71 -24.60 -18.08 -11.89
N PHE A 72 -25.64 -17.53 -11.25
CA PHE A 72 -25.56 -16.87 -9.93
C PHE A 72 -24.89 -17.71 -8.83
N VAL A 73 -25.15 -19.03 -8.77
CA VAL A 73 -24.63 -19.90 -7.70
C VAL A 73 -23.16 -20.26 -7.88
N ALA A 74 -22.69 -20.35 -9.13
CA ALA A 74 -21.35 -20.85 -9.45
C ALA A 74 -20.34 -19.74 -9.73
N CYS A 75 -20.80 -18.50 -9.94
CA CYS A 75 -19.90 -17.37 -10.19
C CYS A 75 -19.26 -16.88 -8.89
N PRO A 76 -17.93 -16.77 -8.80
CA PRO A 76 -17.25 -16.21 -7.62
C PRO A 76 -17.33 -14.67 -7.55
N GLY A 77 -17.76 -14.01 -8.63
CA GLY A 77 -17.67 -12.57 -8.83
C GLY A 77 -16.31 -12.15 -9.40
N HIS A 78 -16.30 -10.99 -10.05
CA HIS A 78 -15.13 -10.42 -10.71
C HIS A 78 -14.95 -8.94 -10.36
N LEU A 79 -13.69 -8.49 -10.35
CA LEU A 79 -13.35 -7.13 -9.94
C LEU A 79 -13.52 -6.16 -11.11
N GLY A 80 -14.20 -5.05 -10.84
CA GLY A 80 -14.20 -3.86 -11.69
C GLY A 80 -13.24 -2.80 -11.15
N HIS A 81 -12.94 -1.79 -11.96
CA HIS A 81 -12.25 -0.59 -11.49
C HIS A 81 -12.92 0.67 -12.02
N ILE A 82 -12.73 1.78 -11.31
CA ILE A 82 -13.14 3.11 -11.75
C ILE A 82 -11.87 3.92 -11.97
N SER A 83 -11.65 4.42 -13.18
CA SER A 83 -10.55 5.36 -13.43
C SER A 83 -10.92 6.74 -12.93
N LEU A 84 -10.17 7.23 -11.96
CA LEU A 84 -10.28 8.62 -11.53
C LEU A 84 -9.55 9.51 -12.55
N VAL A 85 -10.19 10.61 -12.95
CA VAL A 85 -9.62 11.59 -13.89
C VAL A 85 -8.36 12.27 -13.34
N LEU A 86 -8.22 12.32 -12.01
CA LEU A 86 -7.10 12.92 -11.31
C LEU A 86 -6.66 12.01 -10.15
N PRO A 87 -5.36 12.03 -9.79
CA PRO A 87 -4.89 11.31 -8.61
C PRO A 87 -5.53 11.91 -7.36
N VAL A 88 -6.10 11.04 -6.52
CA VAL A 88 -6.68 11.42 -5.23
C VAL A 88 -5.91 10.70 -4.12
N TYR A 89 -5.63 11.42 -3.03
CA TYR A 89 -4.95 10.83 -1.88
C TYR A 89 -5.87 9.83 -1.17
N ASN A 90 -5.32 8.66 -0.83
CA ASN A 90 -6.03 7.71 0.01
C ASN A 90 -6.15 8.27 1.45
N PRO A 91 -7.39 8.48 1.97
CA PRO A 91 -7.61 9.05 3.30
C PRO A 91 -6.92 8.27 4.43
N VAL A 92 -6.77 6.94 4.29
CA VAL A 92 -6.12 6.07 5.28
C VAL A 92 -4.65 6.45 5.48
N PHE A 93 -3.97 6.85 4.40
CA PHE A 93 -2.55 7.20 4.43
C PHE A 93 -2.29 8.71 4.51
N PHE A 94 -3.34 9.54 4.46
CA PHE A 94 -3.20 10.98 4.35
C PHE A 94 -2.40 11.58 5.53
N ARG A 95 -2.64 11.10 6.76
CA ARG A 95 -1.88 11.54 7.94
C ARG A 95 -0.39 11.21 7.82
N ASN A 96 -0.07 10.00 7.36
CA ASN A 96 1.32 9.56 7.18
C ASN A 96 2.02 10.36 6.08
N LEU A 97 1.32 10.62 4.97
CA LEU A 97 1.81 11.48 3.90
C LEU A 97 2.18 12.87 4.42
N VAL A 98 1.29 13.51 5.20
CA VAL A 98 1.56 14.84 5.79
C VAL A 98 2.79 14.80 6.70
N ASN A 99 2.96 13.74 7.49
CA ASN A 99 4.13 13.59 8.36
C ASN A 99 5.43 13.48 7.54
N VAL A 100 5.43 12.69 6.46
CA VAL A 100 6.58 12.57 5.57
C VAL A 100 6.89 13.91 4.90
N LEU A 101 5.88 14.60 4.38
CA LEU A 101 6.05 15.91 3.73
C LEU A 101 6.61 16.97 4.69
N ARG A 102 6.14 17.00 5.94
CA ARG A 102 6.70 17.88 6.99
C ARG A 102 8.15 17.55 7.33
N GLY A 103 8.52 16.28 7.25
CA GLY A 103 9.89 15.81 7.48
C GLY A 103 10.82 15.99 6.29
N CYS A 104 10.34 16.45 5.12
CA CYS A 104 11.13 16.56 3.90
C CYS A 104 11.31 18.03 3.48
N CYS A 105 12.48 18.37 2.95
CA CYS A 105 12.71 19.64 2.28
C CYS A 105 12.14 19.56 0.86
N LEU A 106 11.20 20.45 0.52
CA LEU A 106 10.57 20.50 -0.80
C LEU A 106 11.48 21.04 -1.91
N HIS A 107 12.64 21.59 -1.57
CA HIS A 107 13.62 22.10 -2.53
C HIS A 107 14.68 21.06 -2.90
N CYS A 108 15.30 20.41 -1.90
CA CYS A 108 16.34 19.41 -2.15
C CYS A 108 15.83 17.96 -2.11
N HIS A 109 14.55 17.75 -1.81
CA HIS A 109 13.90 16.43 -1.75
C HIS A 109 14.56 15.45 -0.77
N THR A 110 15.20 15.95 0.28
CA THR A 110 15.79 15.12 1.35
C THR A 110 15.07 15.31 2.68
N ILE A 111 15.15 14.30 3.55
CA ILE A 111 14.64 14.38 4.92
C ILE A 111 15.44 15.45 5.68
N GLN A 112 14.73 16.26 6.46
CA GLN A 112 15.24 17.36 7.29
C GLN A 112 15.92 16.83 8.56
N CYS A 113 17.00 16.08 8.37
CA CYS A 113 17.89 15.64 9.44
C CYS A 113 19.34 15.62 8.93
N SER A 114 20.29 15.62 9.86
CA SER A 114 21.71 15.56 9.55
C SER A 114 22.06 14.23 8.89
N ASN A 115 23.16 14.20 8.11
CA ASN A 115 23.61 12.96 7.47
C ASN A 115 23.98 11.88 8.51
N ALA A 116 24.46 12.28 9.70
CA ALA A 116 24.74 11.37 10.79
C ALA A 116 23.46 10.68 11.30
N GLU A 117 22.36 11.41 11.46
CA GLU A 117 21.05 10.85 11.86
C GLU A 117 20.49 9.91 10.79
N LYS A 118 20.60 10.28 9.51
CA LYS A 118 20.18 9.43 8.38
C LYS A 118 20.92 8.10 8.41
N TYR A 119 22.24 8.15 8.60
CA TYR A 119 23.08 6.96 8.66
C TYR A 119 22.74 6.10 9.88
N LEU A 120 22.64 6.70 11.06
CA LEU A 120 22.27 6.01 12.30
C LEU A 120 20.93 5.26 12.13
N PHE A 121 19.89 5.96 11.67
CA PHE A 121 18.57 5.35 11.48
C PHE A 121 18.62 4.20 10.46
N SER A 122 19.35 4.38 9.36
CA SER A 122 19.49 3.33 8.33
C SER A 122 20.16 2.08 8.89
N MET A 123 21.22 2.24 9.70
CA MET A 123 21.89 1.12 10.37
C MET A 123 20.98 0.43 11.37
N GLN A 124 20.24 1.19 12.18
CA GLN A 124 19.29 0.62 13.14
C GLN A 124 18.21 -0.21 12.47
N MET A 125 17.67 0.26 11.35
CA MET A 125 16.70 -0.49 10.56
C MET A 125 17.32 -1.77 9.96
N LEU A 126 18.59 -1.76 9.57
CA LEU A 126 19.30 -2.95 9.10
C LEU A 126 19.48 -3.98 10.22
N TYR A 127 19.95 -3.55 11.40
CA TYR A 127 20.10 -4.44 12.56
C TYR A 127 18.76 -5.03 13.01
N LEU A 128 17.69 -4.22 12.99
CA LEU A 128 16.35 -4.69 13.31
C LEU A 128 15.86 -5.78 12.34
N LYS A 129 16.16 -5.65 11.03
CA LYS A 129 15.84 -6.69 10.04
C LYS A 129 16.56 -8.01 10.30
N HIS A 130 17.74 -7.98 10.91
CA HIS A 130 18.50 -9.17 11.31
C HIS A 130 18.24 -9.62 12.75
N GLY A 131 17.34 -8.93 13.48
CA GLY A 131 17.02 -9.26 14.88
C GLY A 131 18.14 -8.93 15.88
N GLN A 132 19.10 -8.09 15.52
CA GLN A 132 20.26 -7.74 16.34
C GLN A 132 19.98 -6.50 17.20
N THR A 133 19.19 -6.64 18.26
CA THR A 133 18.76 -5.51 19.10
C THR A 133 19.90 -4.90 19.92
N ASN A 134 20.86 -5.70 20.38
CA ASN A 134 22.00 -5.21 21.18
C ASN A 134 22.84 -4.18 20.41
N GLU A 135 23.02 -4.38 19.10
CA GLU A 135 23.77 -3.46 18.24
C GLU A 135 23.06 -2.12 18.05
N ILE A 136 21.72 -2.11 18.10
CA ILE A 136 20.92 -0.88 18.02
C ILE A 136 21.20 0.01 19.25
N ASP A 137 21.23 -0.58 20.44
CA ASP A 137 21.50 0.13 21.68
C ASP A 137 22.94 0.65 21.75
N ASN A 138 23.90 -0.16 21.31
CA ASN A 138 25.30 0.24 21.21
C ASN A 138 25.48 1.43 20.24
N LEU A 139 24.88 1.36 19.06
CA LEU A 139 24.90 2.47 18.09
C LEU A 139 24.28 3.75 18.65
N GLN A 140 23.16 3.63 19.36
CA GLN A 140 22.54 4.78 20.04
C GLN A 140 23.48 5.40 21.07
N SER A 141 24.18 4.59 21.85
CA SER A 141 25.16 5.05 22.84
C SER A 141 26.32 5.80 22.18
N ILE A 142 26.94 5.20 21.15
CA ILE A 142 28.05 5.81 20.40
C ILE A 142 27.63 7.16 19.81
N TYR A 143 26.45 7.22 19.19
CA TYR A 143 25.95 8.47 18.60
C TYR A 143 25.71 9.57 19.64
N LYS A 144 25.15 9.21 20.80
CA LYS A 144 24.93 10.17 21.91
C LYS A 144 26.25 10.72 22.43
N THR A 145 27.24 9.86 22.66
CA THR A 145 28.58 10.28 23.10
C THR A 145 29.20 11.24 22.08
N TRP A 146 29.14 10.89 20.80
CA TRP A 146 29.67 11.73 19.71
C TRP A 146 28.99 13.11 19.64
N ILE A 147 27.67 13.20 19.82
CA ILE A 147 26.96 14.49 19.88
C ILE A 147 27.47 15.33 21.06
N LEU A 148 27.58 14.74 22.24
CA LEU A 148 27.98 15.46 23.46
C LEU A 148 29.39 16.02 23.33
N GLU A 149 30.31 15.22 22.80
CA GLU A 149 31.68 15.64 22.51
C GLU A 149 31.75 16.77 21.48
N ARG A 150 30.91 16.75 20.43
CA ARG A 150 30.84 17.87 19.49
C ARG A 150 30.30 19.14 20.13
N LYS A 151 29.23 19.04 20.92
CA LYS A 151 28.66 20.22 21.59
C LYS A 151 29.67 20.87 22.54
N SER A 152 30.42 20.09 23.31
CA SER A 152 31.43 20.65 24.22
C SER A 152 32.56 21.36 23.48
N LEU A 153 32.96 20.85 22.30
CA LEU A 153 33.92 21.50 21.43
C LEU A 153 33.37 22.81 20.85
N ASP A 154 32.16 22.81 20.31
CA ASP A 154 31.53 24.00 19.75
C ASP A 154 31.44 25.13 20.80
N THR A 155 31.01 24.81 22.03
CA THR A 155 30.99 25.78 23.15
C THR A 155 32.39 26.28 23.54
N PHE A 156 33.41 25.42 23.50
CA PHE A 156 34.78 25.83 23.78
C PHE A 156 35.31 26.83 22.75
N TYR A 157 35.03 26.63 21.47
CA TYR A 157 35.44 27.56 20.41
C TYR A 157 34.67 28.89 20.46
N GLU A 158 33.40 28.91 20.84
CA GLU A 158 32.65 30.15 21.06
C GLU A 158 33.30 31.00 22.17
N ASN A 159 33.65 30.38 23.31
CA ASN A 159 34.26 31.08 24.45
C ASN A 159 35.69 31.62 24.19
N ILE A 160 36.39 31.11 23.17
CA ILE A 160 37.74 31.60 22.80
C ILE A 160 37.66 32.81 21.85
N ASN A 161 36.54 32.98 21.15
CA ASN A 161 36.35 34.03 20.15
C ASN A 161 35.53 35.24 20.68
N GLU A 162 35.21 35.26 21.97
CA GLU A 162 34.76 36.45 22.74
C GLU A 162 35.93 37.13 23.47
#